data_AF-A0AAE1B3N3-F1
#
_entry.id   AF-A0AAE1B3N3-F1
#
_cell.length_a   1.000
_cell.length_b   1.000
_cell.length_c   1.000
_cell.angle_alpha   90.00
_cell.angle_beta   90.00
_cell.angle_gamma   90.00
#
_symmetry.space_group_name_H-M   'P 1'
#
loop_
_entity.id
_entity.type
_entity.pdbx_description
1 polymer ?
#
loop_
_entity_poly.entity_id
_entity_poly.type
_entity_poly.pdbx_seq_one_letter_code
_entity_poly.pdbx_strand_id
1 'polypeptide(L)'
;MSKAKLKVPSSARRHIKIEQFSQFVSASRLRQVQKLLSPENDDSQLDGILCISGIDSRYNDCMYELLNYLLFGFFDVRRDELESSGFAEEIIDDLMMLICRDRVEIYCNPINYHYFLPYVSHWPSLQFHCLAENEYEGEEDDASEEFKIKSLISMVKDCKTLGIPFSGKGQSVKFNIMAIEKWPIIQAYALDDFGSGGFFTMKFEVSDISSKVHRLHDTQDPVTVEILLTEHLPLMSRQWDNMMKCVQMSLESSTAFISQKRVSEPLQSYFNHGLVGHKRSTSKVPFVVFRPDTGRLTLSGIQKGEILENPKDLVLKLELTTHMICQVVSPNNPLVCTRTYFFCPHAYPVNDGKVLLENVNSVSHNHYHL
;
A
#
# COMPACT_ATOMS: atom_id res chain seq x y z
N MET A 1 41.15 -17.36 -9.31
CA MET A 1 39.78 -17.34 -8.74
C MET A 1 38.97 -16.34 -9.53
N SER A 2 37.92 -16.76 -10.22
CA SER A 2 37.12 -15.85 -11.06
C SER A 2 36.30 -14.93 -10.16
N LYS A 3 36.54 -13.62 -10.24
CA LYS A 3 35.68 -12.60 -9.61
C LYS A 3 34.24 -12.84 -10.08
N ALA A 4 33.35 -13.19 -9.17
CA ALA A 4 31.94 -13.31 -9.47
C ALA A 4 31.44 -11.89 -9.73
N LYS A 5 31.23 -11.54 -11.02
CA LYS A 5 30.61 -10.26 -11.38
C LYS A 5 29.27 -10.16 -10.65
N LEU A 6 29.06 -9.07 -9.90
CA LEU A 6 27.73 -8.69 -9.41
C LEU A 6 26.69 -8.86 -10.52
N LYS A 7 25.62 -9.57 -10.18
CA LYS A 7 24.48 -9.82 -11.08
C LYS A 7 23.78 -8.48 -11.30
N VAL A 8 24.21 -7.73 -12.32
CA VAL A 8 23.58 -6.45 -12.68
C VAL A 8 22.12 -6.72 -13.03
N PRO A 9 21.16 -6.05 -12.37
CA PRO A 9 19.76 -6.17 -12.74
C PRO A 9 19.57 -5.79 -14.21
N SER A 10 18.78 -6.57 -14.95
CA SER A 10 18.40 -6.22 -16.33
C SER A 10 17.90 -4.77 -16.39
N SER A 11 18.38 -3.99 -17.37
CA SER A 11 18.17 -2.53 -17.44
C SER A 11 16.76 -2.13 -17.03
N ALA A 12 16.62 -1.44 -15.89
CA ALA A 12 15.34 -1.34 -15.20
C ALA A 12 14.24 -0.59 -15.99
N ARG A 13 14.56 0.18 -17.05
CA ARG A 13 13.54 0.74 -17.97
C ARG A 13 12.71 -0.32 -18.71
N ARG A 14 13.24 -1.52 -18.96
CA ARG A 14 12.45 -2.62 -19.59
C ARG A 14 11.52 -3.32 -18.59
N HIS A 15 11.63 -3.01 -17.30
CA HIS A 15 10.97 -3.72 -16.21
C HIS A 15 10.08 -2.83 -15.33
N ILE A 16 9.95 -1.52 -15.64
CA ILE A 16 8.93 -0.70 -15.00
C ILE A 16 7.57 -1.18 -15.52
N LYS A 17 6.81 -1.85 -14.65
CA LYS A 17 5.49 -2.43 -14.98
C LYS A 17 4.37 -1.39 -15.07
N ILE A 18 4.65 -0.15 -14.69
CA ILE A 18 3.71 0.96 -14.66
C ILE A 18 3.74 1.68 -16.01
N GLU A 19 2.66 1.58 -16.79
CA GLU A 19 2.48 2.23 -18.08
C GLU A 19 2.47 3.76 -17.97
N GLN A 20 1.94 4.30 -16.87
CA GLN A 20 1.92 5.73 -16.58
C GLN A 20 3.27 6.26 -16.08
N PHE A 21 4.31 5.43 -16.03
CA PHE A 21 5.65 5.90 -15.73
C PHE A 21 6.11 6.92 -16.76
N SER A 22 6.32 8.15 -16.30
CA SER A 22 6.90 9.22 -17.10
C SER A 22 7.73 10.14 -16.24
N GLN A 23 8.72 10.78 -16.86
CA GLN A 23 9.57 11.77 -16.20
C GLN A 23 8.72 12.93 -15.64
N PHE A 24 7.65 13.30 -16.35
CA PHE A 24 6.72 14.33 -15.92
C PHE A 24 5.99 13.93 -14.63
N VAL A 25 5.43 12.72 -14.55
CA VAL A 25 4.73 12.25 -13.35
C VAL A 25 5.71 12.10 -12.18
N SER A 26 6.91 11.57 -12.43
CA SER A 26 7.93 11.40 -11.40
C SER A 26 8.37 12.76 -10.83
N ALA A 27 8.64 13.74 -11.69
CA ALA A 27 8.96 15.11 -11.26
C ALA A 27 7.77 15.81 -10.57
N SER A 28 6.53 15.53 -10.99
CA SER A 28 5.32 16.05 -10.35
C SER A 28 5.20 15.51 -8.92
N ARG A 29 5.37 14.19 -8.72
CA ARG A 29 5.36 13.56 -7.39
C ARG A 29 6.44 14.14 -6.49
N LEU A 30 7.68 14.25 -6.98
CA LEU A 30 8.76 14.91 -6.23
C LEU A 30 8.37 16.33 -5.80
N ARG A 31 7.82 17.14 -6.71
CA ARG A 31 7.38 18.51 -6.38
C ARG A 31 6.29 18.54 -5.32
N GLN A 32 5.37 17.56 -5.30
CA GLN A 32 4.38 17.48 -4.22
C GLN A 32 5.03 17.20 -2.87
N VAL A 33 6.06 16.34 -2.83
CA VAL A 33 6.84 16.11 -1.60
C VAL A 33 7.60 17.36 -1.19
N GLN A 34 8.26 18.05 -2.13
CA GLN A 34 8.98 19.29 -1.85
C GLN A 34 8.08 20.42 -1.35
N LYS A 35 6.79 20.45 -1.74
CA LYS A 35 5.83 21.41 -1.19
C LYS A 35 5.59 21.22 0.31
N LEU A 36 5.77 20.01 0.85
CA LEU A 36 5.61 19.74 2.28
C LEU A 36 6.64 20.47 3.14
N LEU A 37 7.76 20.93 2.55
CA LEU A 37 8.76 21.79 3.18
C LEU A 37 8.31 23.25 3.35
N SER A 38 7.17 23.62 2.76
CA SER A 38 6.61 24.96 2.92
C SER A 38 5.98 25.07 4.31
N PRO A 39 6.15 26.20 5.01
CA PRO A 39 5.48 26.41 6.29
C PRO A 39 3.96 26.43 6.06
N GLU A 40 3.23 25.61 6.82
CA GLU A 40 1.77 25.72 6.99
C GLU A 40 1.52 26.19 8.43
N ASN A 41 0.75 27.26 8.63
CA ASN A 41 0.21 27.72 9.92
C ASN A 41 1.12 27.51 11.15
N ASP A 42 2.04 28.44 11.41
CA ASP A 42 2.95 28.51 12.58
C ASP A 42 4.03 27.41 12.71
N ASP A 43 4.15 26.46 11.77
CA ASP A 43 5.28 25.51 11.76
C ASP A 43 6.61 26.16 11.35
N SER A 44 7.70 25.79 12.03
CA SER A 44 9.07 26.08 11.60
C SER A 44 9.29 25.59 10.16
N GLN A 45 9.92 26.43 9.32
CA GLN A 45 10.29 26.03 7.96
C GLN A 45 11.27 24.85 8.01
N LEU A 46 10.99 23.80 7.25
CA LEU A 46 11.87 22.64 7.11
C LEU A 46 12.91 22.87 6.01
N ASP A 47 14.16 22.48 6.27
CA ASP A 47 15.24 22.52 5.29
C ASP A 47 15.22 21.27 4.39
N GLY A 48 14.83 20.12 4.94
CA GLY A 48 14.78 18.86 4.21
C GLY A 48 13.87 17.81 4.84
N ILE A 49 13.48 16.83 4.03
CA ILE A 49 12.81 15.60 4.46
C ILE A 49 13.82 14.47 4.36
N LEU A 50 14.15 13.84 5.48
CA LEU A 50 15.05 12.69 5.53
C LEU A 50 14.23 11.41 5.56
N CYS A 51 14.43 10.57 4.54
CA CYS A 51 13.77 9.28 4.40
C CYS A 51 14.78 8.15 4.40
N ILE A 52 14.63 7.16 5.28
CA ILE A 52 15.57 6.04 5.47
C ILE A 52 14.75 4.74 5.45
N SER A 53 15.08 3.80 4.56
CA SER A 53 14.42 2.50 4.49
C SER A 53 15.17 1.40 5.26
N GLY A 54 14.52 0.24 5.38
CA GLY A 54 15.14 -0.97 5.91
C GLY A 54 15.45 -0.92 7.40
N ILE A 55 16.41 -1.76 7.80
CA ILE A 55 16.82 -1.92 9.20
C ILE A 55 17.35 -0.63 9.83
N ASP A 56 17.93 0.27 9.02
CA ASP A 56 18.53 1.52 9.47
C ASP A 56 17.51 2.50 10.07
N SER A 57 16.23 2.42 9.69
CA SER A 57 15.12 3.13 10.36
C SER A 57 14.23 2.21 11.19
N ARG A 58 14.67 0.96 11.43
CA ARG A 58 13.90 -0.13 12.03
C ARG A 58 12.61 -0.42 11.27
N TYR A 59 12.69 -0.47 9.93
CA TYR A 59 11.59 -0.74 9.02
C TYR A 59 10.40 0.21 9.24
N ASN A 60 10.66 1.52 9.21
CA ASN A 60 9.59 2.50 9.43
C ASN A 60 8.58 2.51 8.28
N ASP A 61 7.32 2.18 8.57
CA ASP A 61 6.24 2.10 7.56
C ASP A 61 6.04 3.41 6.79
N CYS A 62 6.10 4.57 7.45
CA CYS A 62 5.80 5.86 6.81
C CYS A 62 6.93 6.28 5.83
N MET A 63 8.17 5.89 6.13
CA MET A 63 9.30 6.04 5.19
C MET A 63 9.08 5.20 3.93
N TYR A 64 8.68 3.95 4.12
CA TYR A 64 8.39 3.02 3.03
C TYR A 64 7.25 3.54 2.14
N GLU A 65 6.16 4.05 2.74
CA GLU A 65 5.06 4.69 2.04
C GLU A 65 5.54 5.86 1.15
N LEU A 66 6.37 6.76 1.70
CA LEU A 66 6.90 7.90 0.96
C LEU A 66 7.82 7.47 -0.21
N LEU A 67 8.69 6.49 0.02
CA LEU A 67 9.57 5.96 -1.01
C LEU A 67 8.77 5.28 -2.12
N ASN A 68 7.77 4.46 -1.79
CA ASN A 68 6.89 3.85 -2.79
C ASN A 68 6.09 4.91 -3.55
N TYR A 69 5.64 5.99 -2.90
CA TYR A 69 5.02 7.09 -3.61
C TYR A 69 5.99 7.68 -4.65
N LEU A 70 7.23 8.01 -4.28
CA LEU A 70 8.20 8.59 -5.20
C LEU A 70 8.68 7.62 -6.30
N LEU A 71 8.80 6.34 -5.97
CA LEU A 71 9.36 5.29 -6.83
C LEU A 71 8.28 4.43 -7.49
N PHE A 72 7.07 4.95 -7.66
CA PHE A 72 6.00 4.28 -8.43
C PHE A 72 5.63 2.88 -7.90
N GLY A 73 5.60 2.74 -6.58
CA GLY A 73 5.31 1.48 -5.89
C GLY A 73 6.44 0.46 -6.07
N PHE A 74 7.68 0.89 -6.29
CA PHE A 74 8.82 0.00 -6.58
C PHE A 74 8.87 -1.24 -5.69
N PHE A 75 8.80 -1.07 -4.38
CA PHE A 75 8.92 -2.19 -3.45
C PHE A 75 7.67 -3.09 -3.45
N ASP A 76 6.48 -2.51 -3.65
CA ASP A 76 5.22 -3.27 -3.67
C ASP A 76 5.00 -4.02 -5.01
N VAL A 77 5.09 -3.30 -6.13
CA VAL A 77 4.79 -3.77 -7.49
C VAL A 77 5.83 -4.76 -8.00
N ARG A 78 7.07 -4.64 -7.50
CA ARG A 78 8.18 -5.52 -7.87
C ARG A 78 8.56 -6.50 -6.77
N ARG A 79 7.78 -6.63 -5.70
CA ARG A 79 8.09 -7.56 -4.59
C ARG A 79 8.52 -8.94 -5.07
N ASP A 80 7.70 -9.60 -5.89
CA ASP A 80 8.01 -10.95 -6.38
C ASP A 80 9.31 -11.01 -7.21
N GLU A 81 9.62 -9.93 -7.94
CA GLU A 81 10.86 -9.82 -8.73
C GLU A 81 12.09 -9.59 -7.84
N LEU A 82 11.94 -8.75 -6.81
CA LEU A 82 12.98 -8.47 -5.81
C LEU A 82 13.27 -9.72 -4.96
N GLU A 83 12.23 -10.43 -4.51
CA GLU A 83 12.37 -11.71 -3.81
C GLU A 83 13.05 -12.77 -4.71
N SER A 84 12.74 -12.78 -6.01
CA SER A 84 13.32 -13.71 -6.98
C SER A 84 14.72 -13.29 -7.46
N SER A 85 15.20 -12.08 -7.14
CA SER A 85 16.48 -11.59 -7.66
C SER A 85 17.68 -12.34 -7.06
N GLY A 86 17.49 -12.87 -5.84
CA GLY A 86 18.51 -13.56 -5.04
C GLY A 86 19.35 -12.63 -4.17
N PHE A 87 18.96 -11.36 -4.05
CA PHE A 87 19.57 -10.41 -3.10
C PHE A 87 18.81 -10.47 -1.78
N ALA A 88 19.52 -10.27 -0.65
CA ALA A 88 18.87 -10.16 0.65
C ALA A 88 17.99 -8.90 0.70
N GLU A 89 16.88 -8.96 1.43
CA GLU A 89 15.97 -7.82 1.64
C GLU A 89 16.71 -6.60 2.20
N GLU A 90 17.62 -6.82 3.15
CA GLU A 90 18.48 -5.79 3.73
C GLU A 90 19.32 -5.03 2.68
N ILE A 91 19.75 -5.71 1.61
CA ILE A 91 20.49 -5.08 0.51
C ILE A 91 19.54 -4.25 -0.36
N ILE A 92 18.34 -4.75 -0.64
CA ILE A 92 17.36 -4.04 -1.47
C ILE A 92 16.81 -2.81 -0.76
N ASP A 93 16.63 -2.89 0.55
CA ASP A 93 16.09 -1.81 1.38
C ASP A 93 17.14 -0.79 1.82
N ASP A 94 18.42 -0.99 1.50
CA ASP A 94 19.50 -0.05 1.83
C ASP A 94 19.48 1.19 0.91
N LEU A 95 18.69 2.17 1.34
CA LEU A 95 18.42 3.42 0.64
C LEU A 95 18.17 4.54 1.66
N MET A 96 18.80 5.69 1.43
CA MET A 96 18.46 6.95 2.11
C MET A 96 18.21 8.03 1.07
N MET A 97 17.19 8.86 1.31
CA MET A 97 16.83 9.98 0.45
C MET A 97 16.66 11.25 1.29
N LEU A 98 17.42 12.29 0.98
CA LEU A 98 17.21 13.63 1.50
C LEU A 98 16.56 14.48 0.41
N ILE A 99 15.38 15.00 0.70
CA ILE A 99 14.60 15.82 -0.24
C ILE A 99 14.58 17.25 0.30
N CYS A 100 15.28 18.14 -0.39
CA CYS A 100 15.24 19.57 -0.14
C CYS A 100 14.39 20.27 -1.21
N ARG A 101 14.16 21.58 -1.05
CA ARG A 101 13.32 22.36 -1.97
C ARG A 101 13.88 22.42 -3.39
N ASP A 102 15.21 22.41 -3.53
CA ASP A 102 15.94 22.68 -4.75
C ASP A 102 16.94 21.57 -5.15
N ARG A 103 17.14 20.57 -4.29
CA ARG A 103 18.00 19.41 -4.53
C ARG A 103 17.44 18.13 -3.92
N VAL A 104 17.92 17.01 -4.43
CA VAL A 104 17.66 15.68 -3.87
C VAL A 104 18.99 14.96 -3.76
N GLU A 105 19.23 14.32 -2.63
CA GLU A 105 20.41 13.48 -2.44
C GLU A 105 19.96 12.06 -2.11
N ILE A 106 20.57 11.07 -2.75
CA ILE A 106 20.23 9.66 -2.60
C ILE A 106 21.50 8.90 -2.26
N TYR A 107 21.52 8.23 -1.11
CA TYR A 107 22.46 7.15 -0.86
C TYR A 107 21.82 5.82 -1.24
N CYS A 108 22.55 4.97 -1.96
CA CYS A 108 22.19 3.57 -2.17
C CYS A 108 23.45 2.75 -2.49
N ASN A 109 23.40 1.45 -2.22
CA ASN A 109 24.47 0.55 -2.66
C ASN A 109 24.49 0.38 -4.21
N PRO A 110 25.58 -0.17 -4.78
CA PRO A 110 25.73 -0.30 -6.24
C PRO A 110 24.69 -1.19 -6.92
N ILE A 111 24.12 -2.16 -6.19
CA ILE A 111 23.05 -3.01 -6.72
C ILE A 111 21.78 -2.18 -6.93
N ASN A 112 21.41 -1.41 -5.91
CA ASN A 112 20.26 -0.53 -5.89
C ASN A 112 20.37 0.66 -6.84
N TYR A 113 21.58 1.15 -7.10
CA TYR A 113 21.83 2.21 -8.06
C TYR A 113 21.18 1.92 -9.42
N HIS A 114 21.36 0.70 -9.95
CA HIS A 114 20.80 0.30 -11.25
C HIS A 114 19.27 0.18 -11.22
N TYR A 115 18.68 -0.16 -10.07
CA TYR A 115 17.24 -0.21 -9.89
C TYR A 115 16.61 1.18 -9.85
N PHE A 116 17.21 2.11 -9.11
CA PHE A 116 16.63 3.43 -8.86
C PHE A 116 16.90 4.44 -9.96
N LEU A 117 18.05 4.34 -10.65
CA LEU A 117 18.46 5.30 -11.68
C LEU A 117 17.35 5.61 -12.71
N PRO A 118 16.59 4.64 -13.26
CA PRO A 118 15.50 4.96 -14.18
C PRO A 118 14.40 5.85 -13.61
N TYR A 119 14.10 5.73 -12.31
CA TYR A 119 13.02 6.45 -11.64
C TYR A 119 13.38 7.89 -11.29
N VAL A 120 14.66 8.14 -11.01
CA VAL A 120 15.12 9.41 -10.40
C VAL A 120 16.08 10.20 -11.28
N SER A 121 16.75 9.59 -12.27
CA SER A 121 17.81 10.24 -13.08
C SER A 121 17.44 11.57 -13.76
N HIS A 122 16.14 11.83 -13.92
CA HIS A 122 15.63 13.05 -14.54
C HIS A 122 15.17 14.10 -13.50
N TRP A 123 15.36 13.86 -12.20
CA TRP A 123 15.08 14.83 -11.15
C TRP A 123 16.11 15.96 -11.20
N PRO A 124 15.69 17.23 -11.03
CA PRO A 124 16.61 18.35 -11.02
C PRO A 124 17.51 18.31 -9.78
N SER A 125 18.78 18.69 -9.95
CA SER A 125 19.75 18.81 -8.86
C SER A 125 19.86 17.53 -8.02
N LEU A 126 19.87 16.38 -8.68
CA LEU A 126 20.04 15.07 -8.05
C LEU A 126 21.52 14.77 -7.82
N GLN A 127 21.86 14.30 -6.61
CA GLN A 127 23.17 13.77 -6.28
C GLN A 127 23.04 12.35 -5.74
N PHE A 128 23.86 11.43 -6.26
CA PHE A 128 23.99 10.08 -5.73
C PHE A 128 25.23 9.96 -4.86
N HIS A 129 25.09 9.28 -3.73
CA HIS A 129 26.15 8.79 -2.87
C HIS A 129 26.17 7.26 -2.99
N CYS A 130 27.02 6.74 -3.86
CA CYS A 130 27.12 5.32 -4.16
C CYS A 130 28.58 4.98 -4.39
N LEU A 131 29.06 3.90 -3.77
CA LEU A 131 30.39 3.35 -4.07
C LEU A 131 30.44 2.79 -5.48
N ALA A 132 31.65 2.67 -6.03
CA ALA A 132 31.83 1.88 -7.24
C ALA A 132 31.70 0.38 -6.93
N GLU A 133 31.26 -0.43 -7.90
CA GLU A 133 31.07 -1.89 -7.72
C GLU A 133 32.35 -2.57 -7.19
N ASN A 134 33.52 -2.15 -7.66
CA ASN A 134 34.81 -2.69 -7.23
C ASN A 134 35.24 -2.29 -5.81
N GLU A 135 34.73 -1.17 -5.29
CA GLU A 135 34.98 -0.71 -3.92
C GLU A 135 34.02 -1.41 -2.95
N TYR A 136 32.82 -1.73 -3.42
CA TYR A 136 31.81 -2.47 -2.66
C TYR A 136 32.10 -3.97 -2.57
N GLU A 137 32.67 -4.59 -3.62
CA GLU A 137 33.12 -6.00 -3.60
C GLU A 137 34.42 -6.24 -2.80
N GLY A 138 34.99 -5.22 -2.16
CA GLY A 138 36.21 -5.34 -1.34
C GLY A 138 36.02 -6.20 -0.10
N GLU A 139 37.11 -6.72 0.48
CA GLU A 139 37.10 -7.57 1.70
C GLU A 139 36.83 -6.79 3.01
N GLU A 140 36.43 -5.52 2.93
CA GLU A 140 36.25 -4.63 4.09
C GLU A 140 34.79 -4.15 4.15
N ASP A 141 33.89 -5.00 4.66
CA ASP A 141 32.48 -4.64 4.92
C ASP A 141 32.38 -3.31 5.69
N ASP A 142 33.33 -3.06 6.60
CA ASP A 142 33.47 -1.84 7.40
C ASP A 142 33.58 -0.56 6.54
N ALA A 143 34.24 -0.62 5.38
CA ALA A 143 34.42 0.54 4.52
C ALA A 143 33.10 0.97 3.85
N SER A 144 32.24 0.00 3.52
CA SER A 144 30.93 0.27 2.92
C SER A 144 29.96 0.92 3.92
N GLU A 145 29.97 0.44 5.17
CA GLU A 145 29.21 1.02 6.27
C GLU A 145 29.73 2.41 6.65
N GLU A 146 31.04 2.60 6.71
CA GLU A 146 31.66 3.92 6.92
C GLU A 146 31.25 4.92 5.81
N PHE A 147 31.26 4.48 4.54
CA PHE A 147 30.82 5.33 3.44
C PHE A 147 29.35 5.73 3.57
N LYS A 148 28.47 4.80 3.98
CA LYS A 148 27.05 5.09 4.23
C LYS A 148 26.87 6.17 5.30
N ILE A 149 27.59 6.06 6.42
CA ILE A 149 27.54 7.04 7.52
C ILE A 149 28.06 8.41 7.05
N LYS A 150 29.20 8.44 6.34
CA LYS A 150 29.75 9.67 5.75
C LYS A 150 28.81 10.31 4.72
N SER A 151 28.09 9.49 3.96
CA SER A 151 27.07 9.95 3.01
C SER A 151 25.94 10.66 3.75
N LEU A 152 25.39 10.06 4.82
CA LEU A 152 24.37 10.72 5.65
C LEU A 152 24.87 12.07 6.18
N ILE A 153 26.08 12.11 6.77
CA ILE A 153 26.68 13.34 7.29
C ILE A 153 26.77 14.41 6.20
N SER A 154 27.24 14.04 5.01
CA SER A 154 27.36 14.95 3.86
C SER A 154 26.01 15.49 3.40
N MET A 155 24.99 14.61 3.33
CA MET A 155 23.63 14.97 2.91
C MET A 155 23.02 16.02 3.85
N VAL A 156 23.10 15.80 5.17
CA VAL A 156 22.40 16.65 6.16
C VAL A 156 23.18 17.89 6.60
N LYS A 157 24.45 18.04 6.21
CA LYS A 157 25.37 19.08 6.74
C LYS A 157 24.84 20.52 6.68
N ASP A 158 24.07 20.83 5.64
CA ASP A 158 23.53 22.18 5.37
C ASP A 158 22.09 22.36 5.89
N CYS A 159 21.54 21.37 6.58
CA CYS A 159 20.21 21.41 7.19
C CYS A 159 20.30 21.77 8.68
N LYS A 160 19.27 22.43 9.20
CA LYS A 160 19.07 22.68 10.64
C LYS A 160 17.76 22.08 11.11
N THR A 161 16.72 22.14 10.28
CA THR A 161 15.39 21.60 10.56
C THR A 161 15.06 20.48 9.58
N LEU A 162 14.72 19.30 10.10
CA LEU A 162 14.42 18.11 9.31
C LEU A 162 13.02 17.58 9.59
N GLY A 163 12.29 17.24 8.52
CA GLY A 163 11.07 16.48 8.57
C GLY A 163 11.37 14.98 8.48
N ILE A 164 10.80 14.19 9.38
CA ILE A 164 10.91 12.74 9.39
C ILE A 164 9.48 12.15 9.33
N PRO A 165 9.12 11.40 8.28
CA PRO A 165 7.89 10.62 8.27
C PRO A 165 8.06 9.44 9.23
N PHE A 166 7.46 9.53 10.42
CA PHE A 166 7.68 8.57 11.50
C PHE A 166 6.47 7.67 11.79
N SER A 167 5.28 8.25 11.85
CA SER A 167 4.06 7.57 12.27
C SER A 167 3.32 6.95 11.09
N GLY A 168 3.11 5.63 11.07
CA GLY A 168 2.33 4.96 10.02
C GLY A 168 0.84 5.34 10.04
N LYS A 169 0.13 5.14 8.91
CA LYS A 169 -1.28 5.54 8.77
C LYS A 169 -2.18 4.84 9.79
N GLY A 170 -2.84 5.63 10.65
CA GLY A 170 -3.74 5.11 11.70
C GLY A 170 -3.02 4.65 12.98
N GLN A 171 -1.70 4.81 13.07
CA GLN A 171 -0.96 4.63 14.32
C GLN A 171 -1.06 5.90 15.17
N SER A 172 -1.63 5.79 16.38
CA SER A 172 -1.64 6.86 17.39
C SER A 172 -0.38 6.83 18.25
N VAL A 173 0.78 6.52 17.67
CA VAL A 173 2.05 6.58 18.39
C VAL A 173 2.41 8.05 18.51
N LYS A 174 2.53 8.55 19.75
CA LYS A 174 3.02 9.90 19.97
C LYS A 174 4.47 9.97 19.45
N PHE A 175 4.73 10.88 18.52
CA PHE A 175 6.08 11.13 18.03
C PHE A 175 7.03 11.36 19.21
N ASN A 176 8.10 10.58 19.25
CA ASN A 176 9.14 10.69 20.25
C ASN A 176 10.47 10.88 19.53
N ILE A 177 11.03 12.07 19.63
CA ILE A 177 12.31 12.41 19.01
C ILE A 177 13.44 11.45 19.44
N MET A 178 13.39 10.95 20.69
CA MET A 178 14.35 9.98 21.23
C MET A 178 14.17 8.56 20.67
N ALA A 179 13.08 8.29 19.94
CA ALA A 179 12.93 7.03 19.22
C ALA A 179 13.81 7.02 17.96
N ILE A 180 14.01 8.18 17.32
CA ILE A 180 14.89 8.34 16.16
C ILE A 180 16.35 8.12 16.55
N GLU A 181 16.77 8.58 17.74
CA GLU A 181 18.12 8.32 18.29
C GLU A 181 18.42 6.83 18.55
N LYS A 182 17.43 5.95 18.41
CA LYS A 182 17.61 4.49 18.53
C LYS A 182 17.76 3.80 17.17
N TRP A 183 17.66 4.53 16.07
CA TRP A 183 17.85 4.01 14.73
C TRP A 183 19.33 3.75 14.49
N PRO A 184 19.72 2.55 13.99
CA PRO A 184 21.13 2.19 13.82
C PRO A 184 21.97 3.25 13.10
N ILE A 185 21.49 3.79 11.98
CA ILE A 185 22.23 4.80 11.23
C ILE A 185 22.35 6.14 11.97
N ILE A 186 21.34 6.52 12.77
CA ILE A 186 21.36 7.73 13.59
C ILE A 186 22.31 7.56 14.78
N GLN A 187 22.39 6.36 15.35
CA GLN A 187 23.38 6.04 16.38
C GLN A 187 24.79 6.08 15.81
N ALA A 188 24.99 5.55 14.60
CA ALA A 188 26.26 5.59 13.91
C ALA A 188 26.69 7.02 13.56
N TYR A 189 25.74 7.88 13.17
CA TYR A 189 25.99 9.31 13.02
C TYR A 189 26.61 9.92 14.28
N ALA A 190 26.16 9.55 15.48
CA ALA A 190 26.63 10.14 16.73
C ALA A 190 28.01 9.65 17.21
N LEU A 191 28.64 8.70 16.51
CA LEU A 191 29.97 8.21 16.86
C LEU A 191 31.05 9.26 16.60
N ASP A 192 31.93 9.46 17.58
CA ASP A 192 32.98 10.49 17.56
C ASP A 192 33.95 10.33 16.38
N ASP A 193 34.20 9.09 15.95
CA ASP A 193 35.14 8.75 14.88
C ASP A 193 34.75 9.35 13.52
N PHE A 194 33.47 9.66 13.30
CA PHE A 194 33.00 10.30 12.06
C PHE A 194 32.99 11.83 12.13
N GLY A 195 33.40 12.42 13.26
CA GLY A 195 33.53 13.87 13.41
C GLY A 195 32.19 14.62 13.40
N SER A 196 31.08 13.91 13.62
CA SER A 196 29.74 14.49 13.66
C SER A 196 29.49 15.33 14.90
N GLY A 197 30.29 15.26 15.97
CA GLY A 197 30.23 16.20 17.09
C GLY A 197 28.97 16.13 17.97
N GLY A 198 28.35 14.95 18.13
CA GLY A 198 27.29 14.69 19.11
C GLY A 198 26.05 13.98 18.56
N PHE A 199 25.03 13.84 19.41
CA PHE A 199 23.73 13.23 19.07
C PHE A 199 23.03 14.00 17.93
N PHE A 200 22.30 13.27 17.09
CA PHE A 200 21.66 13.83 15.90
C PHE A 200 20.63 14.91 16.24
N THR A 201 19.78 14.63 17.23
CA THR A 201 18.69 15.52 17.68
C THR A 201 19.19 16.70 18.51
N MET A 202 20.47 16.74 18.89
CA MET A 202 21.11 17.93 19.44
C MET A 202 21.59 18.89 18.35
N LYS A 203 21.85 18.38 17.14
CA LYS A 203 22.31 19.16 15.99
C LYS A 203 21.18 19.63 15.08
N PHE A 204 20.15 18.79 14.92
CA PHE A 204 19.00 19.07 14.06
C PHE A 204 17.72 19.16 14.88
N GLU A 205 16.90 20.17 14.57
CA GLU A 205 15.52 20.23 15.01
C GLU A 205 14.68 19.30 14.15
N VAL A 206 14.08 18.28 14.75
CA VAL A 206 13.36 17.24 14.03
C VAL A 206 11.87 17.30 14.31
N SER A 207 11.06 17.23 13.26
CA SER A 207 9.59 17.22 13.33
C SER A 207 8.99 16.02 12.60
N ASP A 208 7.85 15.53 13.12
CA ASP A 208 7.07 14.48 12.45
C ASP A 208 6.24 15.07 11.32
N ILE A 209 6.45 14.59 10.10
CA ILE A 209 5.70 15.02 8.91
C ILE A 209 4.73 13.96 8.39
N SER A 210 4.51 12.86 9.11
CA SER A 210 3.66 11.75 8.66
C SER A 210 2.26 12.18 8.26
N SER A 211 1.65 13.12 9.00
CA SER A 211 0.33 13.64 8.64
C SER A 211 0.34 14.35 7.28
N LYS A 212 1.42 15.07 6.94
CA LYS A 212 1.62 15.73 5.64
C LYS A 212 1.87 14.70 4.54
N VAL A 213 2.65 13.65 4.81
CA VAL A 213 2.89 12.53 3.87
C VAL A 213 1.60 11.76 3.57
N HIS A 214 0.80 11.42 4.58
CA HIS A 214 -0.47 10.72 4.36
C HIS A 214 -1.44 11.49 3.45
N ARG A 215 -1.42 12.83 3.50
CA ARG A 215 -2.24 13.69 2.62
C ARG A 215 -1.84 13.58 1.14
N LEU A 216 -0.61 13.18 0.83
CA LEU A 216 -0.21 12.92 -0.55
C LEU A 216 -1.08 11.83 -1.19
N HIS A 217 -1.47 10.84 -0.39
CA HIS A 217 -2.34 9.73 -0.83
C HIS A 217 -3.82 10.11 -0.93
N ASP A 218 -4.23 11.28 -0.44
CA ASP A 218 -5.59 11.78 -0.63
C ASP A 218 -5.82 12.27 -2.06
N THR A 219 -4.74 12.64 -2.77
CA THR A 219 -4.78 13.02 -4.17
C THR A 219 -4.54 11.81 -5.05
N GLN A 220 -5.46 11.53 -5.97
CA GLN A 220 -5.32 10.46 -6.94
C GLN A 220 -4.55 10.97 -8.17
N ASP A 221 -3.38 10.41 -8.42
CA ASP A 221 -2.60 10.69 -9.63
C ASP A 221 -2.69 9.51 -10.63
N PRO A 222 -2.20 9.65 -11.87
CA PRO A 222 -2.34 8.61 -12.89
C PRO A 222 -1.77 7.25 -12.47
N VAL A 223 -0.69 7.23 -11.69
CA VAL A 223 -0.02 5.98 -11.27
C VAL A 223 -0.80 5.31 -10.16
N THR A 224 -1.33 6.08 -9.19
CA THR A 224 -2.21 5.53 -8.17
C THR A 224 -3.47 4.93 -8.81
N VAL A 225 -4.05 5.62 -9.81
CA VAL A 225 -5.21 5.10 -10.55
C VAL A 225 -4.84 3.82 -11.32
N GLU A 226 -3.69 3.77 -11.97
CA GLU A 226 -3.22 2.57 -12.66
C GLU A 226 -3.11 1.38 -11.70
N ILE A 227 -2.38 1.54 -10.59
CA ILE A 227 -2.22 0.49 -9.57
C ILE A 227 -3.58 0.02 -9.02
N LEU A 228 -4.52 0.95 -8.81
CA LEU A 228 -5.88 0.60 -8.39
C LEU A 228 -6.60 -0.28 -9.43
N LEU A 229 -6.42 -0.01 -10.72
CA LEU A 229 -7.08 -0.73 -11.81
C LEU A 229 -6.39 -2.05 -12.17
N THR A 230 -5.07 -2.12 -12.10
CA THR A 230 -4.29 -3.28 -12.54
C THR A 230 -4.01 -4.28 -11.42
N GLU A 231 -3.86 -3.82 -10.17
CA GLU A 231 -3.54 -4.68 -9.03
C GLU A 231 -4.74 -4.88 -8.11
N HIS A 232 -5.33 -3.80 -7.60
CA HIS A 232 -6.33 -3.89 -6.54
C HIS A 232 -7.72 -4.32 -7.03
N LEU A 233 -8.18 -3.78 -8.16
CA LEU A 233 -9.49 -4.10 -8.73
C LEU A 233 -9.62 -5.58 -9.14
N PRO A 234 -8.65 -6.20 -9.82
CA PRO A 234 -8.74 -7.62 -10.18
C PRO A 234 -8.73 -8.54 -8.97
N LEU A 235 -7.91 -8.23 -7.95
CA LEU A 235 -7.91 -8.96 -6.68
C LEU A 235 -9.27 -8.87 -5.99
N MET A 236 -9.85 -7.67 -5.90
CA MET A 236 -11.18 -7.46 -5.33
C MET A 236 -12.26 -8.21 -6.12
N SER A 237 -12.20 -8.16 -7.45
CA SER A 237 -13.14 -8.87 -8.35
C SER A 237 -13.07 -10.38 -8.14
N ARG A 238 -11.86 -10.95 -8.01
CA ARG A 238 -11.69 -12.39 -7.75
C ARG A 238 -12.39 -12.83 -6.46
N GLN A 239 -12.35 -12.01 -5.41
CA GLN A 239 -13.01 -12.34 -4.14
C GLN A 239 -14.53 -12.22 -4.25
N TRP A 240 -15.01 -11.27 -5.06
CA TRP A 240 -16.42 -11.21 -5.41
C TRP A 240 -16.89 -12.46 -6.16
N ASP A 241 -16.11 -12.94 -7.14
CA ASP A 241 -16.42 -14.17 -7.87
C ASP A 241 -16.39 -15.40 -6.95
N ASN A 242 -15.44 -15.46 -6.01
CA ASN A 242 -15.38 -16.53 -5.01
C ASN A 242 -16.62 -16.53 -4.10
N MET A 243 -17.08 -15.36 -3.64
CA MET A 243 -18.35 -15.21 -2.92
C MET A 243 -19.53 -15.74 -3.76
N MET A 244 -19.61 -15.35 -5.04
CA MET A 244 -20.67 -15.80 -5.94
C MET A 244 -20.65 -17.32 -6.17
N LYS A 245 -19.46 -17.93 -6.28
CA LYS A 245 -19.31 -19.39 -6.35
C LYS A 245 -19.83 -20.07 -5.09
N CYS A 246 -19.61 -19.51 -3.89
CA CYS A 246 -20.21 -20.04 -2.66
C CYS A 246 -21.74 -20.06 -2.72
N VAL A 247 -22.36 -19.01 -3.27
CA VAL A 247 -23.81 -18.97 -3.50
C VAL A 247 -24.23 -20.05 -4.50
N GLN A 248 -23.58 -20.12 -5.66
CA GLN A 248 -23.89 -21.09 -6.71
C GLN A 248 -23.80 -22.53 -6.20
N MET A 249 -22.73 -22.89 -5.50
CA MET A 249 -22.57 -24.23 -4.93
C MET A 249 -23.71 -24.57 -3.94
N SER A 250 -24.19 -23.60 -3.16
CA SER A 250 -25.32 -23.79 -2.26
C SER A 250 -26.66 -23.94 -2.99
N LEU A 251 -26.81 -23.32 -4.17
CA LEU A 251 -27.99 -23.49 -5.02
C LEU A 251 -28.01 -24.86 -5.69
N GLU A 252 -26.86 -25.37 -6.11
CA GLU A 252 -26.71 -26.67 -6.77
C GLU A 252 -26.81 -27.85 -5.79
N SER A 253 -26.47 -27.67 -4.51
CA SER A 253 -26.37 -28.76 -3.52
C SER A 253 -27.71 -29.36 -3.08
N SER A 254 -28.84 -29.05 -3.75
CA SER A 254 -30.22 -29.48 -3.41
C SER A 254 -30.69 -29.11 -1.99
N THR A 255 -29.84 -28.48 -1.20
CA THR A 255 -30.16 -27.89 0.09
C THR A 255 -30.72 -26.51 -0.15
N ALA A 256 -31.96 -26.24 0.26
CA ALA A 256 -32.57 -24.92 0.17
C ALA A 256 -31.97 -23.93 1.20
N PHE A 257 -30.67 -23.97 1.44
CA PHE A 257 -29.99 -23.32 2.55
C PHE A 257 -28.68 -22.68 2.09
N ILE A 258 -28.54 -21.38 2.31
CA ILE A 258 -27.34 -20.61 2.01
C ILE A 258 -26.84 -19.99 3.31
N SER A 259 -25.64 -20.36 3.72
CA SER A 259 -25.06 -19.79 4.94
C SER A 259 -24.46 -18.41 4.70
N GLN A 260 -24.86 -17.41 5.50
CA GLN A 260 -24.34 -16.05 5.41
C GLN A 260 -22.85 -16.01 5.72
N LYS A 261 -22.43 -16.73 6.77
CA LYS A 261 -21.02 -16.81 7.16
C LYS A 261 -20.15 -17.38 6.05
N ARG A 262 -20.61 -18.44 5.39
CA ARG A 262 -19.88 -19.10 4.29
C ARG A 262 -19.75 -18.17 3.09
N VAL A 263 -20.83 -17.49 2.70
CA VAL A 263 -20.81 -16.55 1.56
C VAL A 263 -19.97 -15.31 1.89
N SER A 264 -19.99 -14.82 3.13
CA SER A 264 -19.21 -13.64 3.51
C SER A 264 -17.70 -13.88 3.65
N GLU A 265 -17.29 -15.14 3.83
CA GLU A 265 -15.90 -15.49 4.18
C GLU A 265 -14.86 -14.98 3.16
N PRO A 266 -15.02 -15.14 1.84
CA PRO A 266 -14.02 -14.65 0.87
C PRO A 266 -13.79 -13.14 0.98
N LEU A 267 -14.84 -12.35 1.23
CA LEU A 267 -14.75 -10.90 1.35
C LEU A 267 -14.12 -10.49 2.69
N GLN A 268 -14.50 -11.15 3.78
CA GLN A 268 -13.97 -10.86 5.12
C GLN A 268 -12.51 -11.26 5.24
N SER A 269 -12.15 -12.43 4.73
CA SER A 269 -10.79 -12.95 4.77
C SER A 269 -9.84 -12.05 3.97
N TYR A 270 -10.22 -11.67 2.75
CA TYR A 270 -9.47 -10.72 1.93
C TYR A 270 -9.23 -9.37 2.64
N PHE A 271 -10.28 -8.79 3.21
CA PHE A 271 -10.17 -7.52 3.92
C PHE A 271 -9.32 -7.63 5.19
N ASN A 272 -9.56 -8.64 6.03
CA ASN A 272 -8.82 -8.82 7.28
C ASN A 272 -7.35 -9.14 7.02
N HIS A 273 -7.04 -9.98 6.03
CA HIS A 273 -5.67 -10.30 5.65
C HIS A 273 -4.94 -9.06 5.13
N GLY A 274 -5.60 -8.22 4.31
CA GLY A 274 -4.99 -6.98 3.84
C GLY A 274 -4.84 -5.90 4.91
N LEU A 275 -5.44 -6.07 6.09
CA LEU A 275 -5.23 -5.22 7.26
C LEU A 275 -4.20 -5.80 8.25
N VAL A 276 -3.63 -6.98 7.99
CA VAL A 276 -2.56 -7.51 8.86
C VAL A 276 -1.39 -6.52 8.85
N GLY A 277 -0.91 -6.15 10.03
CA GLY A 277 0.14 -5.14 10.21
C GLY A 277 -0.34 -3.68 10.19
N HIS A 278 -1.57 -3.40 9.76
CA HIS A 278 -2.10 -2.03 9.65
C HIS A 278 -3.36 -1.83 10.51
N LYS A 279 -3.49 -0.69 11.19
CA LYS A 279 -4.74 -0.36 11.90
C LYS A 279 -5.81 0.08 10.88
N ARG A 280 -7.07 -0.29 11.15
CA ARG A 280 -8.23 0.10 10.32
C ARG A 280 -8.25 1.62 10.10
N SER A 281 -7.96 2.05 8.87
CA SER A 281 -8.10 3.45 8.46
C SER A 281 -9.46 3.73 7.81
N THR A 282 -10.14 2.70 7.29
CA THR A 282 -11.43 2.83 6.60
C THR A 282 -12.60 2.64 7.55
N SER A 283 -13.58 3.54 7.51
CA SER A 283 -14.87 3.38 8.21
C SER A 283 -15.76 2.29 7.61
N LYS A 284 -15.47 1.88 6.38
CA LYS A 284 -16.24 0.89 5.64
C LYS A 284 -15.69 -0.51 5.87
N VAL A 285 -16.58 -1.48 6.00
CA VAL A 285 -16.27 -2.91 6.18
C VAL A 285 -16.98 -3.77 5.14
N PRO A 286 -16.42 -4.92 4.74
CA PRO A 286 -17.13 -5.86 3.89
C PRO A 286 -18.25 -6.56 4.66
N PHE A 287 -19.35 -6.86 3.99
CA PHE A 287 -20.46 -7.62 4.57
C PHE A 287 -21.26 -8.35 3.51
N VAL A 288 -21.97 -9.39 3.95
CA VAL A 288 -23.04 -10.05 3.20
C VAL A 288 -24.20 -10.23 4.16
N VAL A 289 -25.39 -9.79 3.76
CA VAL A 289 -26.61 -9.91 4.57
C VAL A 289 -27.79 -10.35 3.71
N PHE A 290 -28.63 -11.22 4.27
CA PHE A 290 -29.88 -11.65 3.66
C PHE A 290 -31.08 -11.02 4.34
N ARG A 291 -32.24 -11.01 3.65
CA ARG A 291 -33.52 -10.72 4.29
C ARG A 291 -33.76 -11.73 5.44
N PRO A 292 -34.22 -11.33 6.65
CA PRO A 292 -34.78 -10.03 7.03
C PRO A 292 -33.77 -8.99 7.53
N ASP A 293 -32.47 -9.31 7.61
CA ASP A 293 -31.44 -8.48 8.24
C ASP A 293 -30.98 -7.31 7.35
N THR A 294 -31.67 -7.06 6.24
CA THR A 294 -31.46 -5.94 5.30
C THR A 294 -32.22 -4.66 5.68
N GLY A 295 -32.76 -4.59 6.90
CA GLY A 295 -33.40 -3.39 7.44
C GLY A 295 -32.43 -2.21 7.53
N ARG A 296 -32.93 -0.98 7.34
CA ARG A 296 -32.11 0.24 7.30
C ARG A 296 -31.25 0.45 8.56
N LEU A 297 -31.82 0.18 9.74
CA LEU A 297 -31.10 0.31 11.01
C LEU A 297 -29.94 -0.69 11.08
N THR A 298 -30.22 -1.97 10.80
CA THR A 298 -29.21 -3.04 10.77
C THR A 298 -28.08 -2.75 9.77
N LEU A 299 -28.42 -2.38 8.54
CA LEU A 299 -27.43 -2.01 7.52
C LEU A 299 -26.57 -0.82 7.96
N SER A 300 -27.17 0.20 8.58
CA SER A 300 -26.44 1.37 9.04
C SER A 300 -25.46 1.06 10.17
N GLY A 301 -25.80 0.09 11.03
CA GLY A 301 -24.90 -0.43 12.07
C GLY A 301 -23.74 -1.22 11.47
N ILE A 302 -24.05 -2.16 10.57
CA ILE A 302 -23.03 -2.99 9.90
C ILE A 302 -22.07 -2.13 9.08
N GLN A 303 -22.55 -1.11 8.37
CA GLN A 303 -21.70 -0.18 7.63
C GLN A 303 -20.72 0.59 8.52
N LYS A 304 -21.04 0.75 9.80
CA LYS A 304 -20.16 1.37 10.82
C LYS A 304 -19.27 0.34 11.53
N GLY A 305 -19.35 -0.94 11.17
CA GLY A 305 -18.55 -2.02 11.74
C GLY A 305 -19.20 -2.74 12.92
N GLU A 306 -20.49 -2.53 13.20
CA GLU A 306 -21.21 -3.32 14.19
C GLU A 306 -21.30 -4.79 13.74
N ILE A 307 -21.02 -5.71 14.66
CA ILE A 307 -21.11 -7.15 14.40
C ILE A 307 -22.58 -7.53 14.48
N LEU A 308 -23.07 -8.22 13.45
CA LEU A 308 -24.42 -8.78 13.48
C LEU A 308 -24.46 -9.97 14.45
N GLU A 309 -25.08 -9.80 15.60
CA GLU A 309 -25.32 -10.87 16.57
C GLU A 309 -26.34 -11.87 16.00
N ASN A 310 -25.88 -13.11 15.73
CA ASN A 310 -26.65 -14.19 15.12
C ASN A 310 -27.09 -13.92 13.66
N PRO A 311 -26.15 -13.93 12.69
CA PRO A 311 -26.48 -13.79 11.28
C PRO A 311 -27.44 -14.90 10.84
N LYS A 312 -28.58 -14.53 10.23
CA LYS A 312 -29.57 -15.50 9.78
C LYS A 312 -29.17 -16.06 8.43
N ASP A 313 -28.93 -17.36 8.40
CA ASP A 313 -28.76 -18.09 7.15
C ASP A 313 -30.06 -18.05 6.33
N LEU A 314 -29.90 -18.01 5.01
CA LEU A 314 -31.02 -17.89 4.10
C LEU A 314 -31.58 -19.28 3.78
N VAL A 315 -32.86 -19.49 4.10
CA VAL A 315 -33.62 -20.64 3.64
C VAL A 315 -34.43 -20.24 2.42
N LEU A 316 -34.12 -20.81 1.26
CA LEU A 316 -34.84 -20.60 0.03
C LEU A 316 -36.19 -21.30 0.09
N LYS A 317 -37.28 -20.56 -0.08
CA LYS A 317 -38.63 -21.10 -0.16
C LYS A 317 -39.21 -20.74 -1.52
N LEU A 318 -39.84 -21.72 -2.16
CA LEU A 318 -40.43 -21.60 -3.51
C LEU A 318 -41.46 -20.45 -3.64
N GLU A 319 -42.01 -19.96 -2.54
CA GLU A 319 -43.06 -18.94 -2.50
C GLU A 319 -42.55 -17.54 -2.12
N LEU A 320 -41.29 -17.40 -1.70
CA LEU A 320 -40.76 -16.14 -1.18
C LEU A 320 -39.63 -15.61 -2.07
N THR A 321 -39.82 -14.42 -2.63
CA THR A 321 -38.72 -13.64 -3.18
C THR A 321 -37.85 -13.13 -2.03
N THR A 322 -36.58 -13.51 -2.05
CA THR A 322 -35.59 -13.08 -1.06
C THR A 322 -34.50 -12.28 -1.77
N HIS A 323 -33.66 -11.59 -1.00
CA HIS A 323 -32.54 -10.85 -1.57
C HIS A 323 -31.33 -10.89 -0.65
N MET A 324 -30.17 -10.65 -1.24
CA MET A 324 -28.88 -10.49 -0.59
C MET A 324 -28.34 -9.10 -0.90
N ILE A 325 -27.79 -8.43 0.12
CA ILE A 325 -26.97 -7.24 -0.08
C ILE A 325 -25.55 -7.60 0.33
N CYS A 326 -24.60 -7.35 -0.57
CA CYS A 326 -23.19 -7.60 -0.32
C CYS A 326 -22.37 -6.35 -0.63
N GLN A 327 -21.35 -6.13 0.18
CA GLN A 327 -20.37 -5.08 0.02
C GLN A 327 -18.97 -5.69 0.13
N VAL A 328 -18.13 -5.39 -0.85
CA VAL A 328 -16.70 -5.64 -0.81
C VAL A 328 -15.97 -4.31 -0.62
N VAL A 329 -14.91 -4.35 0.19
CA VAL A 329 -14.04 -3.21 0.47
C VAL A 329 -12.62 -3.68 0.20
N SER A 330 -11.87 -2.95 -0.64
CA SER A 330 -10.44 -3.19 -0.80
C SER A 330 -9.71 -2.68 0.44
N PRO A 331 -8.82 -3.48 1.05
CA PRO A 331 -8.03 -3.03 2.20
C PRO A 331 -7.10 -1.89 1.79
N ASN A 332 -6.95 -0.90 2.68
CA ASN A 332 -6.07 0.28 2.53
C ASN A 332 -6.26 1.14 1.27
N ASN A 333 -7.35 0.92 0.51
CA ASN A 333 -7.60 1.54 -0.78
C ASN A 333 -9.03 2.10 -0.87
N PRO A 334 -9.30 3.07 -1.76
CA PRO A 334 -10.61 3.70 -1.87
C PRO A 334 -11.69 2.82 -2.53
N LEU A 335 -11.35 1.65 -3.07
CA LEU A 335 -12.27 0.79 -3.82
C LEU A 335 -13.31 0.13 -2.91
N VAL A 336 -14.58 0.40 -3.19
CA VAL A 336 -15.74 -0.22 -2.53
C VAL A 336 -16.81 -0.49 -3.57
N CYS A 337 -17.39 -1.69 -3.54
CA CYS A 337 -18.51 -2.07 -4.39
C CYS A 337 -19.60 -2.71 -3.55
N THR A 338 -20.84 -2.26 -3.75
CA THR A 338 -22.02 -2.79 -3.08
C THR A 338 -23.06 -3.16 -4.13
N ARG A 339 -23.63 -4.36 -4.03
CA ARG A 339 -24.69 -4.82 -4.94
C ARG A 339 -25.81 -5.50 -4.16
N THR A 340 -26.97 -5.58 -4.80
CA THR A 340 -28.13 -6.32 -4.33
C THR A 340 -28.47 -7.39 -5.36
N TYR A 341 -28.62 -8.64 -4.89
CA TYR A 341 -29.03 -9.79 -5.69
C TYR A 341 -30.39 -10.28 -5.23
N PHE A 342 -31.20 -10.78 -6.15
CA PHE A 342 -32.53 -11.31 -5.86
C PHE A 342 -32.56 -12.82 -6.11
N PHE A 343 -33.11 -13.57 -5.16
CA PHE A 343 -33.38 -14.98 -5.35
C PHE A 343 -34.84 -15.13 -5.74
N CYS A 344 -35.06 -15.48 -7.00
CA CYS A 344 -36.39 -15.65 -7.57
C CYS A 344 -36.63 -17.12 -7.95
N PRO A 345 -37.76 -17.71 -7.54
CA PRO A 345 -38.13 -19.08 -7.93
C PRO A 345 -38.61 -19.18 -9.38
N HIS A 346 -38.88 -18.05 -10.04
CA HIS A 346 -39.27 -17.97 -11.44
C HIS A 346 -38.26 -17.14 -12.21
N ALA A 347 -37.84 -17.59 -13.39
CA ALA A 347 -37.12 -16.75 -14.33
C ALA A 347 -38.04 -15.56 -14.69
N TYR A 348 -37.57 -14.33 -14.49
CA TYR A 348 -38.21 -13.20 -15.15
C TYR A 348 -38.12 -13.45 -16.66
N PRO A 349 -39.22 -13.47 -17.41
CA PRO A 349 -39.12 -13.43 -18.87
C PRO A 349 -38.57 -12.04 -19.24
N VAL A 350 -37.25 -11.93 -19.37
CA VAL A 350 -36.62 -10.74 -19.93
C VAL A 350 -36.73 -10.85 -21.45
N ASN A 351 -37.89 -10.44 -21.97
CA ASN A 351 -38.06 -10.14 -23.39
C ASN A 351 -38.33 -8.65 -23.52
N ASP A 352 -37.33 -7.90 -23.99
CA ASP A 352 -37.43 -6.57 -24.61
C ASP A 352 -38.63 -5.69 -24.19
N GLY A 353 -38.73 -5.40 -22.89
CA GLY A 353 -39.62 -4.36 -22.37
C GLY A 353 -41.13 -4.64 -22.42
N LYS A 354 -41.59 -5.90 -22.51
CA LYS A 354 -43.03 -6.22 -22.35
C LYS A 354 -43.28 -7.32 -21.32
N VAL A 355 -43.98 -6.95 -20.25
CA VAL A 355 -44.47 -7.89 -19.22
C VAL A 355 -45.57 -8.76 -19.82
N LEU A 356 -45.30 -10.05 -20.01
CA LEU A 356 -46.33 -11.04 -20.29
C LEU A 356 -46.83 -11.62 -18.96
N LEU A 357 -48.10 -11.36 -18.65
CA LEU A 357 -48.87 -12.19 -17.74
C LEU A 357 -49.28 -13.41 -18.53
N GLU A 358 -48.72 -14.60 -18.26
CA GLU A 358 -49.48 -15.85 -18.48
C GLU A 358 -48.91 -17.11 -17.79
N ASN A 359 -49.79 -17.68 -16.97
CA ASN A 359 -50.06 -19.09 -16.67
C ASN A 359 -48.90 -20.08 -16.48
N VAL A 360 -48.62 -20.30 -15.19
CA VAL A 360 -47.86 -21.42 -14.64
C VAL A 360 -48.60 -22.73 -14.95
N ASN A 361 -48.03 -23.55 -15.83
CA ASN A 361 -48.08 -25.00 -15.67
C ASN A 361 -46.92 -25.65 -16.45
N SER A 362 -46.17 -26.47 -15.73
CA SER A 362 -45.02 -27.30 -16.14
C SER A 362 -43.70 -26.56 -16.37
N VAL A 363 -42.75 -26.69 -15.42
CA VAL A 363 -41.39 -27.20 -15.70
C VAL A 363 -40.86 -27.86 -14.43
N SER A 364 -40.58 -29.16 -14.53
CA SER A 364 -39.81 -29.93 -13.55
C SER A 364 -38.32 -29.82 -13.87
N HIS A 365 -37.61 -28.96 -13.14
CA HIS A 365 -36.18 -28.97 -12.78
C HIS A 365 -35.79 -27.53 -12.43
N ASN A 366 -35.96 -27.14 -11.17
CA ASN A 366 -35.87 -25.75 -10.76
C ASN A 366 -34.43 -25.39 -10.38
N HIS A 367 -33.77 -24.64 -11.26
CA HIS A 367 -32.55 -23.91 -10.93
C HIS A 367 -32.93 -22.50 -10.51
N TYR A 368 -32.39 -22.03 -9.39
CA TYR A 368 -32.45 -20.61 -9.04
C TYR A 368 -31.47 -19.85 -9.95
N HIS A 369 -31.92 -18.76 -10.56
CA HIS A 369 -31.08 -17.85 -11.33
C HIS A 369 -30.82 -16.58 -10.50
N LEU A 370 -29.58 -16.07 -10.57
CA LEU A 370 -29.06 -14.90 -9.85
C LEU A 370 -29.07 -13.63 -10.70
#